data_AF-A0A0Q7YH33-F1
#
_entry.id   AF-A0A0Q7YH33-F1
#
_cell.length_a   1.000
_cell.length_b   1.000
_cell.length_c   1.000
_cell.angle_alpha   90.00
_cell.angle_beta   90.00
_cell.angle_gamma   90.00
#
_symmetry.space_group_name_H-M   'P 1'
#
loop_
_entity.id
_entity.type
_entity.pdbx_description
1 polymer ?
#
loop_
_entity_poly.entity_id
_entity_poly.type
_entity_poly.pdbx_seq_one_letter_code
_entity_poly.pdbx_strand_id
1 'polypeptide(L)'
;MKLPQQNPKGRDGGCACLPRPAAQAPDAAPPPVEASAATTYVLRYEDRWFGMEKRVAFEAPDVAAALAMMEHEPIGGWAELSKDGEIVCRRGGEPDGAADYWVAD
;
A
#
# COMPACT_ATOMS: atom_id res chain seq x y z
N MET A 1 -31.81 -50.68 23.58
CA MET A 1 -33.07 -50.54 22.82
C MET A 1 -32.88 -49.47 21.76
N LYS A 2 -33.49 -49.64 20.59
CA LYS A 2 -33.07 -49.15 19.27
C LYS A 2 -34.15 -48.23 18.66
N LEU A 3 -33.72 -47.09 18.08
CA LEU A 3 -34.33 -46.23 17.02
C LEU A 3 -35.71 -45.56 17.27
N PRO A 4 -36.19 -44.65 16.39
CA PRO A 4 -35.56 -43.51 15.69
C PRO A 4 -36.44 -42.24 15.77
N GLN A 5 -36.02 -41.09 15.21
CA GLN A 5 -36.96 -40.30 14.39
C GLN A 5 -36.27 -39.34 13.43
N GLN A 6 -36.81 -39.33 12.22
CA GLN A 6 -36.35 -38.68 11.01
C GLN A 6 -37.21 -37.44 10.74
N ASN A 7 -36.57 -36.33 10.34
CA ASN A 7 -37.02 -35.26 9.41
C ASN A 7 -38.35 -34.50 9.70
N PRO A 8 -38.62 -33.27 9.16
CA PRO A 8 -38.22 -32.83 7.82
C PRO A 8 -37.74 -31.35 7.63
N LYS A 9 -36.92 -31.20 6.59
CA LYS A 9 -36.92 -30.13 5.57
C LYS A 9 -36.91 -28.67 6.06
N GLY A 10 -35.71 -28.14 6.28
CA GLY A 10 -35.43 -26.72 6.03
C GLY A 10 -35.52 -26.43 4.53
N ARG A 11 -36.37 -25.46 4.18
CA ARG A 11 -36.52 -24.89 2.83
C ARG A 11 -35.26 -24.10 2.48
N ASP A 12 -34.36 -24.67 1.70
CA ASP A 12 -33.31 -23.90 1.04
C ASP A 12 -33.92 -23.17 -0.17
N GLY A 13 -34.38 -21.95 0.09
CA GLY A 13 -34.67 -20.94 -0.92
C GLY A 13 -33.37 -20.41 -1.55
N GLY A 14 -32.58 -21.30 -2.12
CA GLY A 14 -31.35 -20.96 -2.83
C GLY A 14 -31.67 -20.61 -4.29
N CYS A 15 -31.45 -19.35 -4.65
CA CYS A 15 -31.58 -18.84 -6.01
C CYS A 15 -30.72 -19.68 -6.98
N ALA A 16 -31.34 -20.59 -7.72
CA ALA A 16 -30.69 -21.52 -8.66
C ALA A 16 -30.34 -20.86 -10.02
N CYS A 17 -30.08 -19.55 -10.03
CA CYS A 17 -29.93 -18.76 -11.26
C CYS A 17 -28.48 -18.38 -11.57
N LEU A 18 -27.51 -18.77 -10.74
CA LEU A 18 -26.09 -18.49 -10.99
C LEU A 18 -25.31 -19.81 -11.16
N PRO A 19 -24.63 -20.02 -12.30
CA PRO A 19 -23.76 -21.18 -12.46
C PRO A 19 -22.66 -21.12 -11.40
N ARG A 20 -22.62 -22.14 -10.53
CA ARG A 20 -21.53 -22.34 -9.57
C ARG A 20 -20.26 -22.61 -10.38
N PRO A 21 -19.20 -21.78 -10.27
CA PRO A 21 -17.94 -22.06 -10.94
C PRO A 21 -17.47 -23.46 -10.50
N ALA A 22 -17.10 -24.29 -11.47
CA ALA A 22 -16.53 -25.60 -11.19
C ALA A 22 -15.33 -25.40 -10.25
N ALA A 23 -15.29 -26.19 -9.17
CA ALA A 23 -14.18 -26.18 -8.25
C ALA A 23 -12.89 -26.45 -9.05
N GLN A 24 -12.07 -25.41 -9.22
CA GLN A 24 -10.71 -25.56 -9.70
C GLN A 24 -9.99 -26.46 -8.68
N ALA A 25 -9.36 -27.52 -9.19
CA ALA A 25 -8.37 -28.28 -8.46
C ALA A 25 -7.31 -27.31 -7.89
N PRO A 26 -6.62 -27.64 -6.79
CA PRO A 26 -5.59 -26.77 -6.23
C PRO A 26 -4.40 -26.76 -7.19
N ASP A 27 -4.49 -25.92 -8.22
CA ASP A 27 -3.34 -25.50 -9.00
C ASP A 27 -2.41 -24.77 -8.04
N ALA A 28 -1.13 -25.08 -8.19
CA ALA A 28 -0.06 -24.70 -7.29
C ALA A 28 -0.23 -23.27 -6.77
N ALA A 29 -0.11 -23.10 -5.46
CA ALA A 29 0.04 -21.79 -4.86
C ALA A 29 1.07 -21.01 -5.71
N PRO A 30 0.76 -19.77 -6.13
CA PRO A 30 1.74 -18.96 -6.83
C PRO A 30 3.02 -18.99 -5.98
N PRO A 31 4.23 -19.08 -6.60
CA PRO A 31 5.46 -19.04 -5.83
C PRO A 31 5.35 -17.85 -4.89
N PRO A 32 5.74 -17.99 -3.60
CA PRO A 32 5.74 -16.84 -2.71
C PRO A 32 6.53 -15.77 -3.43
N VAL A 33 5.85 -14.68 -3.78
CA VAL A 33 6.52 -13.50 -4.32
C VAL A 33 7.50 -13.17 -3.21
N GLU A 34 8.79 -13.40 -3.44
CA GLU A 34 9.81 -13.08 -2.45
C GLU A 34 9.52 -11.65 -2.06
N ALA A 35 9.06 -11.45 -0.83
CA ALA A 35 8.81 -10.13 -0.29
C ALA A 35 10.19 -9.49 -0.23
N SER A 36 10.59 -8.88 -1.35
CA SER A 36 11.83 -8.15 -1.49
C SER A 36 11.84 -7.20 -0.31
N ALA A 37 12.78 -7.41 0.62
CA ALA A 37 12.71 -6.86 1.97
C ALA A 37 12.36 -5.37 1.91
N ALA A 38 11.09 -5.06 2.18
CA ALA A 38 10.59 -3.72 1.97
C ALA A 38 11.15 -2.84 3.09
N THR A 39 11.81 -1.76 2.71
CA THR A 39 12.37 -0.81 3.66
C THR A 39 11.27 0.16 4.07
N THR A 40 11.13 0.44 5.36
CA THR A 40 10.23 1.48 5.85
C THR A 40 10.87 2.86 5.69
N TYR A 41 10.18 3.74 4.99
CA TYR A 41 10.54 5.14 4.83
C TYR A 41 9.52 6.03 5.54
N VAL A 42 9.98 7.21 5.94
CA VAL A 42 9.14 8.26 6.51
C VAL A 42 9.36 9.55 5.72
N LEU A 43 8.31 10.02 5.05
CA LEU A 43 8.25 11.33 4.41
C LEU A 43 7.68 12.34 5.39
N ARG A 44 8.40 13.44 5.62
CA ARG A 44 7.93 14.64 6.31
C ARG A 44 7.88 15.78 5.31
N TYR A 45 6.79 16.53 5.29
CA TYR A 45 6.65 17.61 4.32
C TYR A 45 5.68 18.70 4.79
N GLU A 46 5.83 19.91 4.25
CA GLU A 46 4.81 20.94 4.35
C GLU A 46 3.66 20.64 3.40
N ASP A 47 2.42 20.50 3.89
CA ASP A 47 1.26 20.37 3.02
C ASP A 47 1.01 21.65 2.23
N ARG A 48 0.92 21.56 0.90
CA ARG A 48 0.74 22.70 0.00
C ARG A 48 -0.55 23.48 0.25
N TRP A 49 -1.61 22.84 0.72
CA TRP A 49 -2.91 23.48 0.90
C TRP A 49 -3.04 24.15 2.26
N PHE A 50 -2.47 23.55 3.30
CA PHE A 50 -2.66 23.99 4.68
C PHE A 50 -1.41 24.60 5.33
N GLY A 51 -0.22 24.46 4.71
CA GLY A 51 1.04 24.96 5.27
C GLY A 51 1.45 24.25 6.57
N MET A 52 0.97 23.03 6.79
CA MET A 52 1.20 22.25 8.01
C MET A 52 2.17 21.11 7.74
N GLU A 53 2.97 20.72 8.74
CA GLU A 53 3.77 19.50 8.65
C GLU A 53 2.86 18.27 8.58
N LYS A 54 3.09 17.42 7.58
CA LYS A 54 2.54 16.07 7.47
C LYS A 54 3.65 15.04 7.52
N ARG A 55 3.31 13.88 8.05
CA ARG A 55 4.21 12.73 8.15
C ARG A 55 3.51 11.47 7.64
N VAL A 56 4.15 10.79 6.70
CA VAL A 56 3.65 9.55 6.09
C VAL A 56 4.73 8.48 6.20
N ALA A 57 4.38 7.34 6.79
CA ALA A 57 5.24 6.16 6.82
C ALA A 57 4.75 5.17 5.77
N PHE A 58 5.66 4.64 4.96
CA PHE A 58 5.33 3.70 3.89
C PHE A 58 6.51 2.76 3.61
N GLU A 59 6.23 1.68 2.91
CA GLU A 59 7.23 0.67 2.54
C GLU A 59 7.59 0.80 1.06
N ALA A 60 8.89 0.74 0.75
CA ALA A 60 9.40 0.73 -0.62
C ALA A 60 10.65 -0.18 -0.72
N PRO A 61 10.91 -0.79 -1.89
CA PRO A 61 12.07 -1.66 -2.07
C PRO A 61 13.41 -0.90 -2.01
N ASP A 62 13.43 0.35 -2.46
CA ASP A 62 14.60 1.22 -2.45
C ASP A 62 14.20 2.70 -2.44
N VAL A 63 15.20 3.58 -2.38
CA VAL A 63 14.99 5.04 -2.34
C VAL A 63 14.34 5.55 -3.63
N ALA A 64 14.70 5.02 -4.80
CA ALA A 64 14.13 5.49 -6.07
C ALA A 64 12.63 5.18 -6.16
N ALA A 65 12.23 3.98 -5.73
CA ALA A 65 10.82 3.60 -5.61
C ALA A 65 10.09 4.48 -4.58
N ALA A 66 10.74 4.77 -3.45
CA ALA A 66 10.17 5.68 -2.45
C ALA A 66 9.95 7.09 -3.02
N LEU A 67 10.91 7.60 -3.80
CA LEU A 67 10.79 8.91 -4.44
C LEU A 67 9.67 8.95 -5.48
N ALA A 68 9.49 7.86 -6.26
CA ALA A 68 8.41 7.75 -7.22
C ALA A 68 7.02 7.71 -6.55
N MET A 69 6.91 7.04 -5.40
CA MET A 69 5.64 6.95 -4.66
C MET A 69 5.15 8.31 -4.14
N MET A 70 6.07 9.19 -3.74
CA MET A 70 5.73 10.50 -3.16
C MET A 70 5.59 11.62 -4.20
N GLU A 71 5.84 11.37 -5.49
CA GLU A 71 5.76 12.39 -6.56
C GLU A 71 4.37 13.07 -6.62
N HIS A 72 3.33 12.34 -6.20
CA HIS A 72 1.95 12.83 -6.19
C HIS A 72 1.51 13.44 -4.85
N GLU A 73 2.37 13.46 -3.83
CA GLU A 73 2.04 14.13 -2.58
C GLU A 73 1.98 15.65 -2.79
N PRO A 74 1.02 16.34 -2.15
CA PRO A 74 0.84 17.78 -2.28
C PRO A 74 1.91 18.52 -1.46
N ILE A 75 3.17 18.41 -1.87
CA ILE A 75 4.30 18.98 -1.15
C ILE A 75 4.39 20.50 -1.41
N GLY A 76 4.44 21.25 -0.33
CA GLY A 76 4.67 22.69 -0.23
C GLY A 76 6.14 23.07 -0.32
N GLY A 77 6.60 23.98 0.55
CA GLY A 77 7.93 24.60 0.46
C GLY A 77 9.10 23.70 0.87
N TRP A 78 8.84 22.60 1.59
CA TRP A 78 9.89 21.67 2.01
C TRP A 78 9.39 20.22 2.11
N ALA A 79 10.32 19.28 1.94
CA ALA A 79 10.13 17.87 2.27
C ALA A 79 11.46 17.16 2.60
N GLU A 80 11.37 16.17 3.48
CA GLU A 80 12.47 15.31 3.92
C GLU A 80 12.02 13.84 3.86
N LEU A 81 12.84 13.00 3.24
CA LEU A 81 12.67 11.55 3.26
C LEU A 81 13.69 10.97 4.23
N SER A 82 13.22 10.11 5.13
CA SER A 82 14.06 9.44 6.13
C SER A 82 13.89 7.93 6.08
N LYS A 83 14.96 7.23 6.42
CA LYS A 83 15.05 5.78 6.60
C LYS A 83 15.71 5.53 7.94
N ASP A 84 15.11 4.67 8.77
CA ASP A 84 15.67 4.31 10.09
C ASP A 84 15.98 5.53 11.00
N GLY A 85 15.26 6.64 10.81
CA GLY A 85 15.46 7.89 11.54
C GLY A 85 16.52 8.84 10.95
N GLU A 86 17.24 8.42 9.92
CA GLU A 86 18.23 9.24 9.20
C GLU A 86 17.61 9.85 7.94
N ILE A 87 17.89 11.12 7.67
CA ILE A 87 17.43 11.78 6.44
C ILE A 87 18.29 11.26 5.28
N VAL A 88 17.64 10.67 4.29
CA VAL A 88 18.31 10.15 3.08
C VAL A 88 18.14 11.06 1.88
N CYS A 89 17.05 11.85 1.84
CA CYS A 89 16.85 12.85 0.80
C CYS A 89 16.14 14.10 1.33
N ARG A 90 16.49 15.27 0.78
CA ARG A 90 15.75 16.52 0.98
C ARG A 90 15.28 17.09 -0.34
N ARG A 91 14.09 17.68 -0.36
CA ARG A 91 13.60 18.43 -1.53
C ARG A 91 14.23 19.82 -1.54
N GLY A 92 14.98 20.11 -2.58
CA GLY A 92 15.39 21.45 -2.96
C GLY A 92 14.44 22.02 -4.01
N GLY A 93 14.36 23.34 -4.07
CA GLY A 93 13.71 24.06 -5.16
C GLY A 93 14.71 24.99 -5.82
N GLU A 94 14.64 25.12 -7.14
CA GLU A 94 15.33 26.21 -7.84
C GLU A 94 14.76 27.57 -7.41
N PRO A 95 15.59 28.64 -7.38
CA PRO A 95 15.07 30.00 -7.31
C PRO A 95 14.05 30.21 -8.43
N ASP A 96 13.00 30.98 -8.15
CA ASP A 96 11.92 31.28 -9.09
C ASP A 96 10.94 30.12 -9.40
N GLY A 97 11.02 29.00 -8.67
CA GLY A 97 10.00 27.95 -8.70
C GLY A 97 9.98 27.12 -9.99
N ALA A 98 11.12 27.04 -10.68
CA ALA A 98 11.24 26.38 -11.98
C ALA A 98 11.13 24.85 -11.91
N ALA A 99 11.93 24.20 -11.05
CA ALA A 99 11.87 22.76 -10.85
C ALA A 99 12.27 22.39 -9.42
N ASP A 100 11.58 21.40 -8.87
CA ASP A 100 11.97 20.76 -7.62
C ASP A 100 12.89 19.59 -7.90
N TYR A 101 13.86 19.38 -7.02
CA TYR A 101 14.80 18.27 -7.10
C TYR A 101 15.03 17.64 -5.74
N TRP A 102 15.48 16.39 -5.73
CA TRP A 102 15.83 15.67 -4.51
C TRP A 102 17.35 15.56 -4.38
N VAL A 103 17.87 16.02 -3.25
CA VAL A 103 19.29 15.91 -2.89
C VAL A 103 19.43 14.76 -1.92
N ALA A 104 20.28 13.78 -2.26
CA ALA A 104 20.67 12.74 -1.32
C ALA A 104 21.63 13.34 -0.27
N ASP A 105 21.44 12.96 1.00
CA ASP A 105 22.37 13.29 2.09
C ASP A 105 23.62 12.39 2.05
#